data_AF-A0A345ILI5-F1
#
_entry.id   AF-A0A345ILI5-F1
#
_cell.length_a   1.000
_cell.length_b   1.000
_cell.length_c   1.000
_cell.angle_alpha   90.00
_cell.angle_beta   90.00
_cell.angle_gamma   90.00
#
_symmetry.space_group_name_H-M   'P 1'
#
loop_
_entity.id
_entity.type
_entity.pdbx_description
1 polymer ?
#
loop_
_entity_poly.entity_id
_entity_poly.type
_entity_poly.pdbx_seq_one_letter_code
_entity_poly.pdbx_strand_id
1 'polypeptide(L)'
;MKPHTMTVSDRPVPTGTSALDLLRDKARRSPAFCLRLKRLGLLIAHGRSVKLRGHPQRVAALETALRGFAARHPEREVITVGELLALPVSGSALRVTLHRPDGWPVSEYHVTRTGDQLFAVRCIDGVTRHLSPETLKALFAHSLFTLRVAPSSQAHSQAA
;
A
#
# COMPACT_ATOMS: atom_id res chain seq x y z
N MET A 1 -33.48 -3.13 -35.14
CA MET A 1 -32.69 -2.78 -33.94
C MET A 1 -33.54 -3.07 -32.72
N LYS A 2 -33.14 -3.99 -31.84
CA LYS A 2 -33.90 -4.29 -30.61
C LYS A 2 -33.54 -3.24 -29.54
N PRO A 3 -34.51 -2.59 -28.88
CA PRO A 3 -34.22 -1.64 -27.82
C PRO A 3 -33.62 -2.39 -26.62
N HIS A 4 -32.44 -1.95 -26.17
CA HIS A 4 -31.88 -2.41 -24.90
C HIS A 4 -32.67 -1.78 -23.76
N THR A 5 -33.55 -2.56 -23.14
CA THR A 5 -34.26 -2.16 -21.93
C THR A 5 -33.23 -1.96 -20.82
N MET A 6 -32.92 -0.71 -20.49
CA MET A 6 -32.09 -0.35 -19.35
C MET A 6 -32.79 -0.82 -18.07
N THR A 7 -32.29 -1.90 -17.47
CA THR A 7 -32.73 -2.33 -16.14
C THR A 7 -32.11 -1.38 -15.13
N VAL A 8 -32.84 -0.33 -14.76
CA VAL A 8 -32.45 0.58 -13.69
C VAL A 8 -32.63 -0.17 -12.37
N SER A 9 -31.55 -0.39 -11.64
CA SER A 9 -31.64 -0.97 -10.30
C SER A 9 -32.31 0.03 -9.36
N ASP A 10 -33.42 -0.37 -8.74
CA ASP A 10 -34.18 0.41 -7.73
C ASP A 10 -33.39 0.72 -6.45
N ARG A 11 -32.19 0.16 -6.29
CA ARG A 11 -31.35 0.46 -5.13
C ARG A 11 -30.87 1.90 -5.20
N PRO A 12 -30.86 2.65 -4.10
CA PRO A 12 -30.29 4.00 -4.10
C PRO A 12 -28.84 3.98 -4.61
N VAL A 13 -28.43 5.06 -5.28
CA VAL A 13 -27.04 5.25 -5.68
C VAL A 13 -26.23 5.46 -4.38
N PRO A 14 -25.27 4.58 -4.06
CA PRO A 14 -24.48 4.74 -2.86
C PRO A 14 -23.61 5.99 -2.96
N THR A 15 -23.48 6.71 -1.85
CA THR A 15 -22.44 7.72 -1.66
C THR A 15 -21.05 7.06 -1.61
N GLY A 16 -19.98 7.82 -1.82
CA GLY A 16 -18.61 7.28 -1.71
C GLY A 16 -18.33 6.62 -0.34
N THR A 17 -18.87 7.17 0.74
CA THR A 17 -18.74 6.64 2.10
C THR A 17 -19.49 5.32 2.29
N SER A 18 -20.75 5.25 1.85
CA SER A 18 -21.54 4.01 1.94
C SER A 18 -20.98 2.90 1.05
N ALA A 19 -20.47 3.25 -0.14
CA ALA A 19 -19.76 2.30 -1.01
C ALA A 19 -18.48 1.77 -0.34
N LEU A 20 -17.71 2.63 0.34
CA LEU A 20 -16.50 2.25 1.07
C LEU A 20 -16.81 1.25 2.20
N ASP A 21 -17.87 1.47 2.98
CA ASP A 21 -18.24 0.56 4.06
C ASP A 21 -18.74 -0.78 3.52
N LEU A 22 -19.52 -0.79 2.43
CA LEU A 22 -19.91 -2.03 1.74
C LEU A 22 -18.71 -2.82 1.20
N LEU A 23 -17.69 -2.13 0.66
CA LEU A 23 -16.46 -2.76 0.20
C LEU A 23 -15.67 -3.36 1.38
N ARG A 24 -15.59 -2.64 2.51
CA ARG A 24 -14.92 -3.10 3.73
C ARG A 24 -15.59 -4.35 4.31
N ASP A 25 -16.91 -4.34 4.39
CA ASP A 25 -17.68 -5.46 4.93
C ASP A 25 -17.51 -6.73 4.09
N LYS A 26 -17.52 -6.58 2.76
CA LYS A 26 -17.23 -7.70 1.85
C LYS A 26 -15.76 -8.14 1.92
N ALA A 27 -14.82 -7.20 2.05
CA ALA A 27 -13.39 -7.51 2.16
C ALA A 27 -13.06 -8.31 3.43
N ARG A 28 -13.75 -8.06 4.55
CA ARG A 28 -13.58 -8.83 5.80
C ARG A 28 -13.94 -10.31 5.61
N ARG A 29 -14.92 -10.60 4.77
CA ARG A 29 -15.42 -11.96 4.53
C ARG A 29 -14.63 -12.74 3.47
N SER A 30 -13.72 -12.08 2.74
CA SER A 30 -12.93 -12.72 1.69
C SER A 30 -11.54 -12.08 1.53
N PRO A 31 -10.47 -12.75 1.96
CA PRO A 31 -9.09 -12.27 1.81
C PRO A 31 -8.69 -12.01 0.35
N ALA A 32 -9.11 -12.90 -0.56
CA ALA A 32 -8.85 -12.74 -2.00
C ALA A 32 -9.56 -11.51 -2.59
N PHE A 33 -10.77 -11.20 -2.12
CA PHE A 33 -11.50 -10.00 -2.52
C PHE A 33 -10.85 -8.74 -1.95
N CYS A 34 -10.40 -8.78 -0.70
CA CYS A 34 -9.64 -7.70 -0.07
C CYS A 34 -8.38 -7.37 -0.88
N LEU A 35 -7.58 -8.37 -1.27
CA LEU A 35 -6.39 -8.17 -2.12
C LEU A 35 -6.73 -7.54 -3.48
N ARG A 36 -7.82 -7.99 -4.12
CA ARG A 36 -8.28 -7.40 -5.38
C ARG A 36 -8.69 -5.92 -5.21
N LEU A 37 -9.43 -5.59 -4.16
CA LEU A 37 -9.82 -4.20 -3.87
C LEU A 37 -8.63 -3.31 -3.57
N LYS A 38 -7.64 -3.81 -2.82
CA LYS A 38 -6.37 -3.09 -2.60
C LYS A 38 -5.67 -2.79 -3.92
N ARG A 39 -5.54 -3.79 -4.81
CA ARG A 39 -4.88 -3.63 -6.11
C ARG A 39 -5.57 -2.58 -6.97
N LEU A 40 -6.89 -2.65 -7.01
CA LEU A 40 -7.69 -1.77 -7.84
C LEU A 40 -7.72 -0.34 -7.29
N GLY A 41 -7.80 -0.18 -5.95
CA GLY A 41 -7.71 1.12 -5.29
C GLY A 41 -6.35 1.81 -5.47
N LEU A 42 -5.25 1.07 -5.38
CA LEU A 42 -3.91 1.61 -5.61
C LEU A 42 -3.68 2.02 -7.07
N LEU A 43 -4.14 1.21 -8.03
CA LEU A 43 -4.07 1.58 -9.45
C LEU A 43 -4.79 2.91 -9.72
N ILE A 44 -6.00 3.07 -9.17
CA ILE A 44 -6.76 4.31 -9.29
C ILE A 44 -6.06 5.48 -8.59
N ALA A 45 -5.50 5.27 -7.39
CA ALA A 45 -4.76 6.30 -6.66
C ALA A 45 -3.52 6.79 -7.43
N HIS A 46 -2.85 5.90 -8.17
CA HIS A 46 -1.71 6.22 -9.04
C HIS A 46 -2.11 6.71 -10.44
N GLY A 47 -3.38 7.08 -10.66
CA GLY A 47 -3.85 7.64 -11.92
C GLY A 47 -3.93 6.64 -13.08
N ARG A 48 -3.89 5.33 -12.81
CA ARG A 48 -4.05 4.31 -13.84
C ARG A 48 -5.53 4.15 -14.21
N SER A 49 -5.79 4.02 -15.51
CA SER A 49 -7.14 3.86 -16.04
C SER A 49 -7.68 2.46 -15.73
N VAL A 50 -8.74 2.41 -14.91
CA VAL A 50 -9.50 1.19 -14.65
C VAL A 50 -10.85 1.31 -15.33
N LYS A 51 -11.18 0.37 -16.22
CA LYS A 51 -12.48 0.35 -16.91
C LYS A 51 -13.58 -0.10 -15.96
N LEU A 52 -14.22 0.85 -15.29
CA LEU A 52 -15.45 0.63 -14.54
C LEU A 52 -16.66 0.83 -15.47
N ARG A 53 -17.63 -0.09 -15.40
CA ARG A 53 -18.86 -0.02 -16.20
C ARG A 53 -20.06 0.14 -15.27
N GLY A 54 -21.03 0.94 -15.69
CA GLY A 54 -22.28 1.15 -14.97
C GLY A 54 -22.72 2.61 -14.98
N HIS A 55 -23.72 2.92 -14.14
CA HIS A 55 -24.23 4.27 -13.99
C HIS A 55 -23.12 5.23 -13.53
N PRO A 56 -22.92 6.41 -14.17
CA PRO A 56 -21.79 7.31 -13.89
C PRO A 56 -21.62 7.67 -12.41
N GLN A 57 -22.72 7.95 -11.70
CA GLN A 57 -22.66 8.29 -10.28
C GLN A 57 -22.25 7.11 -9.39
N ARG A 58 -22.61 5.87 -9.77
CA ARG A 58 -22.18 4.66 -9.05
C ARG A 58 -20.70 4.37 -9.31
N VAL A 59 -20.24 4.65 -10.53
CA VAL A 59 -18.82 4.56 -10.90
C VAL A 59 -18.01 5.56 -10.08
N ALA A 60 -18.43 6.83 -10.02
CA ALA A 60 -17.76 7.85 -9.22
C ALA A 60 -17.71 7.49 -7.72
N ALA A 61 -18.83 7.04 -7.15
CA ALA A 61 -18.88 6.59 -5.75
C ALA A 61 -17.94 5.40 -5.49
N LEU A 62 -17.86 4.45 -6.43
CA LEU A 62 -16.97 3.30 -6.35
C LEU A 62 -15.49 3.73 -6.47
N GLU A 63 -15.15 4.66 -7.36
CA GLU A 63 -13.78 5.22 -7.46
C GLU A 63 -13.36 5.92 -6.17
N THR A 64 -14.21 6.78 -5.61
CA THR A 64 -13.98 7.43 -4.32
C THR A 64 -13.78 6.39 -3.21
N ALA A 65 -14.62 5.36 -3.16
CA ALA A 65 -14.52 4.28 -2.19
C ALA A 65 -13.21 3.47 -2.36
N LEU A 66 -12.79 3.18 -3.59
CA LEU A 66 -11.55 2.46 -3.87
C LEU A 66 -10.32 3.28 -3.50
N ARG A 67 -10.34 4.60 -3.73
CA ARG A 67 -9.30 5.52 -3.25
C ARG A 67 -9.27 5.58 -1.72
N GLY A 68 -10.43 5.70 -1.06
CA GLY A 68 -10.52 5.68 0.41
C GLY A 68 -10.16 4.33 1.04
N PHE A 69 -10.34 3.23 0.30
CA PHE A 69 -9.89 1.91 0.70
C PHE A 69 -8.36 1.79 0.62
N ALA A 70 -7.75 2.38 -0.41
CA ALA A 70 -6.30 2.48 -0.55
C ALA A 70 -5.66 3.41 0.50
N ALA A 71 -6.34 4.50 0.90
CA ALA A 71 -5.85 5.48 1.87
C ALA A 71 -5.62 4.93 3.30
N ARG A 72 -6.16 3.75 3.64
CA ARG A 72 -5.81 3.05 4.90
C ARG A 72 -4.42 2.40 4.86
N HIS A 73 -3.77 2.39 3.71
CA HIS A 73 -2.35 2.08 3.63
C HIS A 73 -1.62 3.39 3.92
N PRO A 74 -0.90 3.49 5.06
CA PRO A 74 -0.20 4.72 5.40
C PRO A 74 0.64 5.13 4.20
N GLU A 75 0.70 6.44 3.93
CA GLU A 75 1.70 6.98 3.01
C GLU A 75 3.04 6.36 3.38
N ARG A 76 3.78 5.87 2.40
CA ARG A 76 5.10 5.31 2.64
C ARG A 76 6.06 6.02 1.72
N GLU A 77 7.05 6.68 2.30
CA GLU A 77 8.07 7.43 1.58
C GLU A 77 9.02 6.45 0.90
N VAL A 78 9.33 6.70 -0.37
CA VAL A 78 10.35 5.92 -1.08
C VAL A 78 11.70 6.29 -0.50
N ILE A 79 12.48 5.29 -0.11
CA ILE A 79 13.85 5.47 0.36
C ILE A 79 14.81 4.58 -0.42
N THR A 80 16.06 5.00 -0.49
CA THR A 80 17.19 4.21 -0.95
C THR A 80 17.72 3.33 0.18
N VAL A 81 18.51 2.31 -0.17
CA VAL A 81 19.19 1.50 0.85
C VAL A 81 20.20 2.32 1.64
N GLY A 82 20.82 3.33 1.00
CA GLY A 82 21.73 4.25 1.69
C GLY A 82 21.02 5.07 2.76
N GLU A 83 19.83 5.60 2.44
CA GLU A 83 18.98 6.31 3.40
C GLU A 83 18.54 5.37 4.53
N LEU A 84 18.14 4.13 4.21
CA LEU A 84 17.82 3.11 5.22
C LEU A 84 18.96 2.88 6.22
N LEU A 85 20.20 2.84 5.73
CA LEU A 85 21.41 2.66 6.56
C LEU A 85 21.74 3.91 7.39
N ALA A 86 21.36 5.09 6.90
CA ALA A 86 21.61 6.38 7.56
C ALA A 86 20.53 6.77 8.57
N LEU A 87 19.35 6.13 8.54
CA LEU A 87 18.25 6.46 9.45
C LEU A 87 18.67 6.25 10.91
N PRO A 88 18.40 7.22 11.80
CA PRO A 88 18.65 7.08 13.23
C PRO A 88 17.61 6.12 13.83
N VAL A 89 17.92 4.82 13.84
CA VAL A 89 17.03 3.80 14.39
C VAL A 89 17.06 3.90 15.92
N SER A 90 16.20 4.74 16.48
CA SER A 90 15.96 4.83 17.93
C SER A 90 15.22 3.58 18.42
N GLY A 91 15.97 2.55 18.82
CA GLY A 91 15.54 1.38 19.64
C GLY A 91 14.37 0.51 19.15
N SER A 92 13.58 0.97 18.19
CA SER A 92 12.35 0.38 17.69
C SER A 92 12.57 -0.10 16.27
N ALA A 93 11.97 -1.25 15.95
CA ALA A 93 12.13 -1.86 14.63
C ALA A 93 11.48 -0.99 13.56
N LEU A 94 12.26 -0.59 12.56
CA LEU A 94 11.76 0.15 11.41
C LEU A 94 11.03 -0.79 10.47
N ARG A 95 9.79 -0.45 10.10
CA ARG A 95 9.00 -1.21 9.13
C ARG A 95 9.34 -0.77 7.72
N VAL A 96 10.05 -1.63 6.98
CA VAL A 96 10.43 -1.42 5.59
C VAL A 96 9.57 -2.31 4.71
N THR A 97 8.94 -1.75 3.70
CA THR A 97 8.23 -2.52 2.67
C THR A 97 8.94 -2.44 1.34
N LEU A 98 8.97 -3.58 0.66
CA LEU A 98 9.43 -3.69 -0.72
C LEU A 98 8.23 -3.53 -1.65
N HIS A 99 8.29 -2.63 -2.62
CA HIS A 99 7.21 -2.33 -3.56
C HIS A 99 7.64 -2.56 -5.00
N ARG A 100 6.84 -3.22 -5.83
CA ARG A 100 7.06 -3.32 -7.30
C ARG A 100 7.05 -1.94 -7.98
N PRO A 101 7.48 -1.85 -9.27
CA PRO A 101 7.34 -0.62 -10.06
C PRO A 101 5.91 -0.10 -10.17
N ASP A 102 4.91 -0.98 -10.08
CA ASP A 102 3.49 -0.64 -10.08
C ASP A 102 2.98 -0.13 -8.72
N GLY A 103 3.87 0.00 -7.73
CA GLY A 103 3.56 0.45 -6.37
C GLY A 103 3.04 -0.66 -5.45
N TRP A 104 2.96 -1.93 -5.90
CA TRP A 104 2.42 -3.02 -5.10
C TRP A 104 3.38 -3.51 -4.01
N PRO A 105 2.99 -3.55 -2.72
CA PRO A 105 3.83 -4.10 -1.66
C PRO A 105 3.98 -5.62 -1.83
N VAL A 106 5.22 -6.09 -1.77
CA VAL A 106 5.59 -7.50 -1.97
C VAL A 106 5.92 -8.16 -0.65
N SER A 107 6.73 -7.49 0.16
CA SER A 107 7.24 -8.00 1.42
C SER A 107 7.35 -6.88 2.43
N GLU A 108 7.13 -7.18 3.69
CA GLU A 108 7.42 -6.30 4.82
C GLU A 108 8.54 -6.91 5.65
N TYR A 109 9.50 -6.07 6.01
CA TYR A 109 10.64 -6.40 6.86
C TYR A 109 10.64 -5.49 8.07
N HIS A 110 11.00 -6.03 9.22
CA HIS A 110 11.23 -5.24 10.43
C HIS A 110 12.74 -5.18 10.64
N VAL A 111 13.32 -3.99 10.51
CA VAL A 111 14.77 -3.76 10.54
C VAL A 111 15.12 -3.04 11.82
N THR A 112 15.98 -3.66 12.63
CA THR A 112 16.49 -3.08 13.88
C THR A 112 18.01 -3.01 13.81
N ARG A 113 18.60 -1.86 14.13
CA ARG A 113 20.06 -1.74 14.26
C ARG A 113 20.48 -2.32 15.61
N THR A 114 21.31 -3.37 15.60
CA THR A 114 21.77 -4.06 16.81
C THR A 114 23.22 -3.71 17.18
N GLY A 115 23.90 -2.90 16.37
CA GLY A 115 25.25 -2.40 16.59
C GLY A 115 25.71 -1.50 15.44
N ASP A 116 26.96 -1.04 15.45
CA ASP A 116 27.46 -0.09 14.44
C ASP A 116 27.42 -0.66 13.01
N GLN A 117 27.59 -1.98 12.86
CA GLN A 117 27.60 -2.65 11.54
C GLN A 117 26.75 -3.92 11.49
N LEU A 118 25.66 -3.98 12.27
CA LEU A 118 24.79 -5.15 12.25
C LEU A 118 23.32 -4.76 12.35
N PHE A 119 22.52 -5.31 11.44
CA PHE A 119 21.09 -5.12 11.36
C PHE A 119 20.38 -6.44 11.61
N ALA A 120 19.49 -6.50 12.59
CA ALA A 120 18.53 -7.58 12.72
C ALA A 120 17.35 -7.31 11.78
N VAL A 121 17.13 -8.21 10.83
CA VAL A 121 16.03 -8.14 9.86
C VAL A 121 15.10 -9.31 10.08
N ARG A 122 13.87 -9.02 10.50
CA ARG A 122 12.81 -10.02 10.54
C ARG A 122 12.24 -10.23 9.13
N CYS A 123 12.42 -11.43 8.61
CA CYS A 123 11.98 -11.82 7.28
C CYS A 123 10.53 -12.34 7.28
N ILE A 124 9.98 -12.54 6.09
CA ILE A 124 8.59 -13.00 5.89
C ILE A 124 8.34 -14.42 6.43
N ASP A 125 9.40 -15.24 6.54
CA ASP A 125 9.40 -16.57 7.16
C ASP A 125 9.32 -16.50 8.70
N GLY A 126 9.30 -15.29 9.27
CA GLY A 126 9.26 -15.05 10.70
C GLY A 126 10.63 -15.13 11.38
N VAL A 127 11.68 -15.50 10.65
CA VAL A 127 13.05 -15.65 11.16
C VAL A 127 13.75 -14.30 11.15
N THR A 128 14.45 -14.00 12.24
CA THR A 128 15.32 -12.82 12.34
C THR A 128 16.73 -13.18 11.89
N ARG A 129 17.25 -12.45 10.91
CA ARG A 129 18.61 -12.62 10.39
C ARG A 129 19.45 -11.40 10.71
N HIS A 130 20.69 -11.63 11.11
CA HIS A 130 21.65 -10.56 11.33
C HIS A 130 22.45 -10.33 10.05
N LEU A 131 22.28 -9.16 9.45
CA LEU A 131 22.89 -8.78 8.18
C LEU A 131 23.88 -7.65 8.39
N SER A 132 25.02 -7.72 7.71
CA SER A 132 25.95 -6.60 7.59
C SER A 132 25.36 -5.52 6.66
N PRO A 133 25.88 -4.27 6.68
CA PRO A 133 25.45 -3.22 5.77
C PRO A 133 25.55 -3.63 4.30
N GLU A 134 26.62 -4.33 3.93
CA GLU A 134 26.84 -4.79 2.56
C GLU A 134 25.86 -5.90 2.15
N THR A 135 25.54 -6.82 3.06
CA THR A 135 24.51 -7.83 2.82
C THR A 135 23.13 -7.20 2.70
N LEU A 136 22.83 -6.17 3.50
CA LEU A 136 21.59 -5.41 3.40
C LEU A 136 21.50 -4.65 2.06
N LYS A 137 22.58 -4.01 1.63
CA LYS A 137 22.70 -3.42 0.29
C LYS A 137 22.43 -4.46 -0.79
N ALA A 138 23.12 -5.60 -0.75
CA ALA A 138 22.96 -6.68 -1.73
C ALA A 138 21.51 -7.21 -1.79
N LEU A 139 20.85 -7.37 -0.64
CA LEU A 139 19.44 -7.82 -0.56
C LEU A 139 18.50 -6.92 -1.36
N PHE A 140 18.84 -5.63 -1.46
CA PHE A 140 18.03 -4.61 -2.12
C PHE A 140 18.69 -4.04 -3.38
N ALA A 141 19.88 -4.52 -3.77
CA ALA A 141 20.78 -3.82 -4.68
C ALA A 141 20.22 -3.71 -6.10
N HIS A 142 19.57 -4.72 -6.65
CA HIS A 142 19.20 -4.76 -8.08
C HIS A 142 17.81 -5.33 -8.27
N SER A 143 16.85 -4.68 -7.63
CA SER A 143 15.48 -5.12 -7.65
C SER A 143 14.68 -4.03 -8.38
N LEU A 144 13.79 -4.41 -9.31
CA LEU A 144 12.76 -3.50 -9.86
C LEU A 144 11.86 -2.90 -8.75
N PHE A 145 12.10 -3.27 -7.49
CA PHE A 145 11.33 -2.89 -6.36
C PHE A 145 11.93 -1.68 -5.64
N THR A 146 11.07 -0.80 -5.17
CA THR A 146 11.40 0.37 -4.36
C THR A 146 11.22 0.04 -2.88
N LEU A 147 12.11 0.54 -2.02
CA LEU A 147 11.92 0.46 -0.58
C LEU A 147 11.04 1.61 -0.13
N ARG A 148 10.11 1.33 0.78
CA ARG A 148 9.29 2.36 1.40
C ARG A 148 9.18 2.17 2.90
N VAL A 149 9.21 3.26 3.64
CA VAL A 149 9.03 3.28 5.10
C VAL A 149 7.84 4.16 5.47
N ALA A 150 7.25 3.93 6.65
CA ALA A 150 6.26 4.87 7.16
C ALA A 150 6.93 6.26 7.32
N PRO A 151 6.22 7.36 7.01
CA PRO A 151 6.74 8.70 7.16
C PRO A 151 7.23 8.87 8.59
N SER A 152 8.48 9.28 8.72
CA SER A 152 9.00 9.65 10.02
C SER A 152 8.14 10.80 10.55
N SER A 153 7.74 10.74 11.82
CA SER A 153 6.89 11.78 12.43
C SER A 153 7.57 13.17 12.47
N GLN A 154 8.79 13.30 11.94
CA GLN A 154 9.54 14.55 11.80
C GLN A 154 9.09 15.40 10.59
N ALA A 155 8.31 14.86 9.65
CA ALA A 155 7.81 15.61 8.49
C ALA A 155 6.62 16.57 8.81
N HIS A 156 6.10 16.58 10.05
CA HIS A 156 4.99 17.47 10.44
C HIS A 156 5.42 18.79 11.12
N SER A 157 6.73 19.09 11.22
CA SER A 157 7.21 20.32 11.88
C SER A 157 7.69 21.42 10.93
N GLN A 158 7.51 21.28 9.61
CA GLN A 158 7.81 22.33 8.62
C GLN A 158 6.57 22.66 7.77
N ALA A 159 5.47 22.96 8.46
CA ALA A 159 4.34 23.69 7.90
C ALA A 159 3.55 24.29 9.07
N ALA A 160 4.16 25.24 9.77
CA ALA A 160 3.48 26.18 10.66
C ALA A 160 3.96 27.59 10.31
#